data_AF-A0A7V7SX90-F1
#
_entry.id   AF-A0A7V7SX90-F1
#
_cell.length_a   1.000
_cell.length_b   1.000
_cell.length_c   1.000
_cell.angle_alpha   90.00
_cell.angle_beta   90.00
_cell.angle_gamma   90.00
#
_symmetry.space_group_name_H-M   'P 1'
#
loop_
_entity.id
_entity.type
_entity.pdbx_description
1 polymer ?
#
loop_
_entity_poly.entity_id
_entity_poly.type
_entity_poly.pdbx_seq_one_letter_code
_entity_poly.pdbx_strand_id
1 'polypeptide(L)'
;MLAPRKAVFLPVLLLAACPRTRVEVSTEIGLQGEGRRTVLVETQDEGKETAHPEIFRIARQGYGIVEEREGVTRSQGFFQNLAKAPPAFHFQDEALSRQSAHQAQFARQDWVLFTRCLYQERIQDVVDMDDIKAALDEFSQTALELASATFANLLGPGFEDTQLQSRMRGDLKDMLRELSFSLWRSLQDPALSDKPEVIVARALRIAGNAGFRYRTEWFVDLLENGLESQGLVEVRRETARWLTGALQPKKKEGRRLVLPDLEVLMFEGAFQAAYQEQMVKRFGSAEGAEQWWQRTQARIFGLFGNNPDDITFVFRVKMPGQLLRSTGYLGRDGWTFLEFPAADVYPNGKGIHCESVIWSSSAYSALLEGRKPMDNETALDWTLMLGEGPDSKPHAGLVKVLQQCVQAYSLSPLQDAAEEKDGEGNSTPQASKAQGILDWLNQP
;
A
#
# COMPACT_ATOMS: atom_id res chain seq x y z
N MET A 1 43.39 -10.28 -19.82
CA MET A 1 43.57 -11.75 -19.90
C MET A 1 43.83 -12.22 -18.47
N LEU A 2 43.02 -13.01 -17.76
CA LEU A 2 42.01 -14.02 -18.10
C LEU A 2 40.86 -13.93 -17.07
N ALA A 3 39.61 -13.99 -17.54
CA ALA A 3 38.55 -14.75 -16.88
C ALA A 3 38.52 -16.15 -17.54
N PRO A 4 37.75 -17.18 -17.10
CA PRO A 4 36.82 -17.27 -15.97
C PRO A 4 36.95 -18.60 -15.17
N ARG A 5 36.50 -18.66 -13.90
CA ARG A 5 36.06 -19.92 -13.21
C ARG A 5 35.61 -19.66 -11.76
N LYS A 6 34.56 -18.85 -11.54
CA LYS A 6 33.76 -18.87 -10.29
C LYS A 6 32.32 -18.45 -10.59
N ALA A 7 31.61 -19.27 -11.36
CA ALA A 7 30.19 -19.11 -11.66
C ALA A 7 29.29 -20.09 -10.88
N VAL A 8 29.71 -20.53 -9.68
CA VAL A 8 28.94 -21.54 -8.91
C VAL A 8 28.74 -21.17 -7.44
N PHE A 9 29.27 -20.05 -6.94
CA PHE A 9 29.08 -19.63 -5.54
C PHE A 9 28.00 -18.54 -5.34
N LEU A 10 27.21 -18.22 -6.37
CA LEU A 10 26.24 -17.13 -6.34
C LEU A 10 24.79 -17.51 -5.97
N PRO A 11 24.31 -18.77 -6.06
CA PRO A 11 22.99 -19.13 -5.53
C PRO A 11 22.98 -19.55 -4.05
N VAL A 12 24.14 -19.88 -3.46
CA VAL A 12 24.22 -20.48 -2.12
C VAL A 12 24.46 -19.44 -1.01
N LEU A 13 25.00 -18.26 -1.35
CA LEU A 13 25.09 -17.12 -0.41
C LEU A 13 23.85 -16.22 -0.43
N LEU A 14 22.91 -16.46 -1.37
CA LEU A 14 21.55 -15.89 -1.35
C LEU A 14 20.58 -16.68 -0.46
N LEU A 15 21.04 -17.76 0.19
CA LEU A 15 20.24 -18.63 1.08
C LEU A 15 20.43 -18.32 2.57
N ALA A 16 21.18 -17.26 2.93
CA ALA A 16 21.46 -16.90 4.33
C ALA A 16 20.78 -15.58 4.78
N ALA A 17 19.90 -15.01 3.96
CA ALA A 17 18.91 -14.03 4.39
C ALA A 17 17.53 -14.70 4.29
N CYS A 18 17.29 -15.70 5.14
CA CYS A 18 15.97 -16.32 5.22
C CYS A 18 14.99 -15.30 5.80
N PRO A 19 13.85 -15.01 5.13
CA PRO A 19 12.78 -14.26 5.77
C PRO A 19 12.35 -15.01 7.05
N ARG A 20 12.30 -14.30 8.18
CA ARG A 20 12.15 -14.92 9.51
C ARG A 20 10.78 -15.58 9.71
N THR A 21 9.73 -15.04 9.11
CA THR A 21 8.37 -15.57 9.17
C THR A 21 7.75 -15.60 7.77
N ARG A 22 7.21 -16.75 7.39
CA ARG A 22 6.50 -16.96 6.14
C ARG A 22 5.04 -17.25 6.45
N VAL A 23 4.14 -16.41 5.96
CA VAL A 23 2.69 -16.58 6.08
C VAL A 23 2.12 -16.96 4.73
N GLU A 24 1.80 -18.23 4.55
CA GLU A 24 1.14 -18.76 3.36
C GLU A 24 -0.36 -18.92 3.58
N VAL A 25 -1.17 -18.32 2.71
CA VAL A 25 -2.61 -18.58 2.62
C VAL A 25 -2.89 -19.31 1.32
N SER A 26 -3.35 -20.55 1.44
CA SER A 26 -3.84 -21.36 0.33
C SER A 26 -5.36 -21.40 0.32
N THR A 27 -5.98 -20.81 -0.71
CA THR A 27 -7.44 -20.77 -0.90
C THR A 27 -7.84 -21.61 -2.12
N GLU A 28 -8.71 -22.60 -1.91
CA GLU A 28 -9.37 -23.35 -2.98
C GLU A 28 -10.83 -22.94 -3.09
N ILE A 29 -11.23 -22.46 -4.28
CA ILE A 29 -12.53 -21.84 -4.51
C ILE A 29 -13.44 -22.77 -5.30
N GLY A 30 -14.64 -23.00 -4.79
CA GLY A 30 -15.73 -23.70 -5.44
C GLY A 30 -16.58 -22.80 -6.33
N LEU A 31 -17.46 -23.40 -7.12
CA LEU A 31 -18.25 -22.72 -8.17
C LEU A 31 -19.25 -21.70 -7.60
N GLN A 32 -19.76 -21.93 -6.39
CA GLN A 32 -20.75 -21.07 -5.73
C GLN A 32 -20.09 -20.05 -4.79
N GLY A 33 -18.76 -19.99 -4.75
CA GLY A 33 -18.00 -19.13 -3.83
C GLY A 33 -17.80 -19.75 -2.45
N GLU A 34 -18.18 -21.01 -2.27
CA GLU A 34 -17.68 -21.84 -1.18
C GLU A 34 -16.18 -22.07 -1.34
N GLY A 35 -15.50 -22.42 -0.26
CA GLY A 35 -14.10 -22.77 -0.40
C GLY A 35 -13.42 -23.25 0.87
N ARG A 36 -12.21 -23.74 0.66
CA ARG A 36 -11.32 -24.24 1.69
C ARG A 36 -10.13 -23.31 1.79
N ARG A 37 -9.81 -22.86 3.00
CA ARG A 37 -8.61 -22.06 3.26
C ARG A 37 -7.68 -22.80 4.20
N THR A 38 -6.40 -22.77 3.87
CA THR A 38 -5.33 -23.27 4.73
C THR A 38 -4.37 -22.13 4.99
N VAL A 39 -4.07 -21.84 6.25
CA VAL A 39 -3.03 -20.89 6.65
C VAL A 39 -1.87 -21.70 7.18
N LEU A 40 -0.69 -21.47 6.63
CA LEU A 40 0.57 -22.03 7.10
C LEU A 40 1.46 -20.86 7.52
N VAL A 41 1.92 -20.88 8.75
CA VAL A 41 2.87 -19.92 9.30
C VAL A 41 4.13 -20.68 9.67
N GLU A 42 5.24 -20.31 9.07
CA GLU A 42 6.56 -20.91 9.32
C GLU A 42 7.50 -19.83 9.82
N THR A 43 8.10 -20.01 10.99
CA THR A 43 9.05 -19.08 11.60
C THR A 43 10.38 -19.77 11.83
N GLN A 44 11.48 -19.14 11.43
CA GLN A 44 12.84 -19.58 11.68
C GLN A 44 13.49 -18.58 12.63
N ASP A 45 13.55 -18.90 13.92
CA ASP A 45 14.20 -18.06 14.92
C ASP A 45 15.22 -18.89 15.70
N GLU A 46 16.40 -18.32 15.96
CA GLU A 46 17.59 -18.99 16.54
C GLU A 46 17.39 -19.40 18.02
N GLY A 47 16.49 -20.35 18.29
CA GLY A 47 16.36 -21.03 19.59
C GLY A 47 15.34 -20.43 20.58
N LYS A 48 14.29 -19.74 20.12
CA LYS A 48 13.11 -19.41 20.94
C LYS A 48 11.86 -20.09 20.38
N GLU A 49 11.39 -21.10 21.11
CA GLU A 49 10.49 -22.19 20.66
C GLU A 49 9.10 -21.81 20.09
N THR A 50 8.65 -20.55 20.06
CA THR A 50 7.28 -20.21 19.58
C THR A 50 7.08 -18.76 19.12
N ALA A 51 8.13 -17.98 18.91
CA ALA A 51 8.00 -16.53 18.72
C ALA A 51 7.53 -16.17 17.30
N HIS A 52 6.22 -16.28 17.03
CA HIS A 52 5.59 -15.42 16.02
C HIS A 52 5.88 -13.96 16.39
N PRO A 53 5.92 -13.01 15.42
CA PRO A 53 5.97 -11.59 15.75
C PRO A 53 4.94 -11.27 16.83
N GLU A 54 5.30 -10.51 17.87
CA GLU A 54 4.39 -10.24 19.01
C GLU A 54 3.05 -9.62 18.58
N ILE A 55 3.04 -9.00 17.40
CA ILE A 55 1.89 -8.40 16.74
C ILE A 55 1.01 -9.40 15.98
N PHE A 56 1.48 -10.61 15.65
CA PHE A 56 0.79 -11.58 14.79
C PHE A 56 -0.17 -12.48 15.57
N ARG A 57 -1.37 -12.68 15.05
CA ARG A 57 -2.39 -13.57 15.63
C ARG A 57 -3.11 -14.35 14.53
N ILE A 58 -3.20 -15.67 14.67
CA ILE A 58 -4.05 -16.52 13.83
C ILE A 58 -5.50 -16.38 14.27
N ALA A 59 -6.41 -16.16 13.32
CA ALA A 59 -7.83 -16.08 13.62
C ALA A 59 -8.36 -17.47 13.97
N ARG A 60 -8.75 -17.68 15.24
CA ARG A 60 -9.35 -18.96 15.68
C ARG A 60 -10.82 -19.10 15.32
N GLN A 61 -11.48 -18.02 14.92
CA GLN A 61 -12.88 -18.05 14.51
C GLN A 61 -12.98 -18.64 13.10
N GLY A 62 -13.62 -19.80 12.95
CA GLY A 62 -13.81 -20.45 11.65
C GLY A 62 -12.63 -21.26 11.12
N TYR A 63 -11.53 -21.34 11.88
CA TYR A 63 -10.34 -22.13 11.53
C TYR A 63 -10.03 -23.13 12.65
N GLY A 64 -9.86 -24.40 12.28
CA GLY A 64 -9.31 -25.43 13.15
C GLY A 64 -7.80 -25.52 13.00
N ILE A 65 -7.07 -25.62 14.11
CA ILE A 65 -5.63 -25.89 14.09
C ILE A 65 -5.45 -27.36 13.67
N VAL A 66 -4.68 -27.59 12.61
CA VAL A 66 -4.39 -28.92 12.05
C VAL A 66 -3.00 -29.39 12.49
N GLU A 67 -2.06 -28.47 12.60
CA GLU A 67 -0.69 -28.74 13.03
C GLU A 67 -0.20 -27.55 13.86
N GLU A 68 0.36 -27.85 15.02
CA GLU A 68 1.02 -26.87 15.88
C GLU A 68 2.26 -27.57 16.44
N ARG A 69 3.41 -27.17 15.89
CA ARG A 69 4.73 -27.63 16.34
C ARG A 69 5.68 -26.44 16.34
N GLU A 70 6.87 -26.65 16.86
CA GLU A 70 7.89 -25.60 16.96
C GLU A 70 8.11 -24.89 15.61
N GLY A 71 7.95 -23.57 15.60
CA GLY A 71 8.10 -22.72 14.42
C GLY A 71 7.08 -22.93 13.30
N VAL A 72 6.08 -23.81 13.46
CA VAL A 72 5.10 -24.09 12.40
C VAL A 72 3.69 -24.16 12.97
N THR A 73 2.80 -23.33 12.43
CA THR A 73 1.37 -23.42 12.70
C THR A 73 0.59 -23.55 11.41
N ARG A 74 -0.23 -24.59 11.32
CA ARG A 74 -1.16 -24.81 10.21
C ARG A 74 -2.58 -24.81 10.71
N SER A 75 -3.42 -23.98 10.12
CA SER A 75 -4.85 -23.94 10.38
C SER A 75 -5.65 -24.10 9.10
N GLN A 76 -6.87 -24.61 9.22
CA GLN A 76 -7.75 -24.87 8.08
C GLN A 76 -9.19 -24.49 8.41
N GLY A 77 -9.87 -23.86 7.44
CA GLY A 77 -11.27 -23.50 7.52
C GLY A 77 -12.02 -23.89 6.24
N PHE A 78 -13.30 -24.18 6.39
CA PHE A 78 -14.23 -24.42 5.29
C PHE A 78 -15.38 -23.42 5.38
N PHE A 79 -15.66 -22.73 4.28
CA PHE A 79 -16.60 -21.62 4.26
C PHE A 79 -17.61 -21.83 3.14
N GLN A 80 -18.91 -21.67 3.45
CA GLN A 80 -19.96 -21.68 2.43
C GLN A 80 -19.92 -20.43 1.55
N ASN A 81 -19.36 -19.33 2.04
CA ASN A 81 -19.16 -18.09 1.31
C ASN A 81 -17.83 -17.46 1.71
N LEU A 82 -16.83 -17.56 0.84
CA LEU A 82 -15.48 -17.03 1.07
C LEU A 82 -15.46 -15.51 1.25
N ALA A 83 -16.37 -14.76 0.61
CA ALA A 83 -16.45 -13.31 0.78
C ALA A 83 -16.94 -12.89 2.19
N LYS A 84 -17.48 -13.85 2.97
CA LYS A 84 -17.86 -13.67 4.37
C LYS A 84 -16.96 -14.45 5.33
N ALA A 85 -15.90 -15.08 4.82
CA ALA A 85 -14.95 -15.78 5.67
C ALA A 85 -14.25 -14.75 6.59
N PRO A 86 -14.03 -15.08 7.87
CA PRO A 86 -13.20 -14.25 8.72
C PRO A 86 -11.77 -14.15 8.15
N PRO A 87 -11.05 -13.06 8.47
CA PRO A 87 -9.63 -12.95 8.16
C PRO A 87 -8.87 -14.19 8.61
N ALA A 88 -7.93 -14.67 7.80
CA ALA A 88 -7.18 -15.89 8.12
C ALA A 88 -6.17 -15.67 9.27
N PHE A 89 -5.70 -14.43 9.39
CA PHE A 89 -4.79 -13.93 10.41
C PHE A 89 -4.97 -12.41 10.51
N HIS A 90 -4.43 -11.81 11.56
CA HIS A 90 -4.31 -10.36 11.70
C HIS A 90 -3.02 -10.00 12.42
N PHE A 91 -2.56 -8.78 12.18
CA PHE A 91 -1.52 -8.13 12.93
C PHE A 91 -2.13 -6.99 13.76
N GLN A 92 -1.67 -6.81 15.00
CA GLN A 92 -2.18 -5.80 15.91
C GLN A 92 -1.03 -5.09 16.61
N ASP A 93 -1.03 -3.76 16.53
CA ASP A 93 -0.16 -2.90 17.33
C ASP A 93 -0.91 -2.46 18.59
N GLU A 94 -0.30 -2.65 19.77
CA GLU A 94 -0.86 -2.19 21.04
C GLU A 94 -1.02 -0.66 21.07
N ALA A 95 -0.11 0.08 20.43
CA ALA A 95 -0.13 1.54 20.39
C ALA A 95 -1.31 2.10 19.58
N LEU A 96 -1.78 1.36 18.56
CA LEU A 96 -2.86 1.80 17.68
C LEU A 96 -4.22 1.23 18.03
N SER A 97 -4.28 0.12 18.78
CA SER A 97 -5.54 -0.60 19.06
C SER A 97 -6.34 -0.95 17.78
N ARG A 98 -5.65 -1.05 16.64
CA ARG A 98 -6.21 -1.38 15.31
C ARG A 98 -5.56 -2.65 14.78
N GLN A 99 -6.26 -3.34 13.88
CA GLN A 99 -5.81 -4.60 13.28
C GLN A 99 -5.64 -4.45 11.77
N SER A 100 -4.62 -5.11 11.22
CA SER A 100 -4.40 -5.15 9.76
C SER A 100 -5.65 -5.70 9.08
N ALA A 101 -6.13 -5.04 8.03
CA ALA A 101 -7.31 -5.50 7.32
C ALA A 101 -6.92 -6.56 6.28
N HIS A 102 -7.41 -7.79 6.47
CA HIS A 102 -7.31 -8.84 5.46
C HIS A 102 -8.71 -9.08 4.89
N GLN A 103 -8.88 -8.75 3.61
CA GLN A 103 -10.16 -8.81 2.91
C GLN A 103 -10.09 -9.77 1.73
N ALA A 104 -11.14 -10.58 1.58
CA ALA A 104 -11.33 -11.44 0.42
C ALA A 104 -12.69 -11.14 -0.21
N GLN A 105 -12.72 -11.11 -1.54
CA GLN A 105 -13.91 -10.90 -2.33
C GLN A 105 -14.02 -11.98 -3.39
N PHE A 106 -15.22 -12.48 -3.61
CA PHE A 106 -15.54 -13.41 -4.68
C PHE A 106 -16.80 -12.93 -5.38
N ALA A 107 -16.74 -12.89 -6.71
CA ALA A 107 -17.89 -12.57 -7.54
C ALA A 107 -18.01 -13.57 -8.68
N ARG A 108 -19.26 -13.83 -9.06
CA ARG A 108 -19.62 -14.68 -10.18
C ARG A 108 -20.48 -13.91 -11.15
N GLN A 109 -20.18 -14.02 -12.43
CA GLN A 109 -20.89 -13.34 -13.50
C GLN A 109 -21.24 -14.35 -14.60
N ASP A 110 -22.50 -14.37 -15.00
CA ASP A 110 -22.96 -15.19 -16.13
C ASP A 110 -22.73 -14.42 -17.44
N TRP A 111 -21.87 -14.96 -18.30
CA TRP A 111 -21.59 -14.45 -19.64
C TRP A 111 -22.23 -15.31 -20.73
N VAL A 112 -23.20 -16.16 -20.35
CA VAL A 112 -23.95 -17.10 -21.21
C VAL A 112 -23.09 -18.26 -21.71
N LEU A 113 -22.03 -18.00 -22.48
CA LEU A 113 -21.09 -19.03 -22.95
C LEU A 113 -20.27 -19.63 -21.81
N PHE A 114 -19.99 -18.84 -20.79
CA PHE A 114 -19.26 -19.27 -19.61
C PHE A 114 -19.70 -18.46 -18.40
N THR A 115 -19.35 -18.98 -17.24
CA THR A 115 -19.39 -18.24 -15.98
C THR A 115 -18.01 -17.69 -15.68
N ARG A 116 -17.90 -16.37 -15.51
CA ARG A 116 -16.65 -15.70 -15.06
C ARG A 116 -16.63 -15.65 -13.54
N CYS A 117 -15.57 -16.15 -12.94
CA CYS A 117 -15.30 -16.09 -11.51
C CYS A 117 -14.18 -15.08 -11.28
N LEU A 118 -14.41 -14.14 -10.36
CA LEU A 118 -13.47 -13.12 -9.95
C LEU A 118 -13.15 -13.34 -8.47
N TYR A 119 -11.87 -13.38 -8.14
CA TYR A 119 -11.42 -13.45 -6.76
C TYR A 119 -10.32 -12.43 -6.49
N GLN A 120 -10.45 -11.74 -5.36
CA GLN A 120 -9.46 -10.79 -4.88
C GLN A 120 -9.21 -11.04 -3.41
N GLU A 121 -7.94 -11.10 -3.02
CA GLU A 121 -7.52 -11.22 -1.62
C GLU A 121 -6.40 -10.21 -1.37
N ARG A 122 -6.61 -9.31 -0.42
CA ARG A 122 -5.70 -8.21 -0.11
C ARG A 122 -5.50 -8.10 1.39
N ILE A 123 -4.24 -7.94 1.78
CA ILE A 123 -3.85 -7.48 3.10
C ILE A 123 -3.57 -5.97 3.00
N GLN A 124 -4.03 -5.22 3.99
CA GLN A 124 -3.80 -3.79 4.16
C GLN A 124 -3.20 -3.56 5.55
N ASP A 125 -2.36 -2.53 5.65
CA ASP A 125 -1.83 -2.06 6.93
C ASP A 125 -2.96 -1.47 7.80
N VAL A 126 -2.66 -1.21 9.08
CA VAL A 126 -3.56 -0.55 10.04
C VAL A 126 -3.70 0.95 9.81
N VAL A 127 -2.80 1.52 9.01
CA VAL A 127 -2.77 2.93 8.64
C VAL A 127 -3.09 3.09 7.16
N ASP A 128 -3.79 4.16 6.83
CA ASP A 128 -3.98 4.61 5.46
C ASP A 128 -3.26 5.95 5.19
N MET A 129 -3.34 6.41 3.95
CA MET A 129 -2.71 7.65 3.52
C MET A 129 -3.19 8.89 4.28
N ASP A 130 -4.43 8.90 4.75
CA ASP A 130 -5.00 10.06 5.44
C ASP A 130 -4.63 10.04 6.93
N ASP A 131 -4.56 8.86 7.55
CA ASP A 131 -3.98 8.67 8.89
C ASP A 131 -2.53 9.15 8.95
N ILE A 132 -1.72 8.80 7.95
CA ILE A 132 -0.30 9.16 7.86
C ILE A 132 -0.15 10.69 7.75
N LYS A 133 -0.90 11.33 6.85
CA LYS A 133 -0.90 12.80 6.73
C LYS A 133 -1.31 13.44 8.05
N ALA A 134 -2.39 12.96 8.67
CA ALA A 134 -2.84 13.51 9.94
C ALA A 134 -1.80 13.36 11.06
N ALA A 135 -1.06 12.25 11.10
CA ALA A 135 0.02 12.05 12.06
C ALA A 135 1.23 12.95 11.80
N LEU A 136 1.62 13.15 10.53
CA LEU A 136 2.69 14.08 10.16
C LEU A 136 2.31 15.54 10.44
N ASP A 137 1.04 15.90 10.25
CA ASP A 137 0.49 17.21 10.59
C ASP A 137 0.54 17.45 12.11
N GLU A 138 0.11 16.47 12.91
CA GLU A 138 0.17 16.50 14.37
C GLU A 138 1.62 16.61 14.86
N PHE A 139 2.52 15.81 14.30
CA PHE A 139 3.95 15.85 14.60
C PHE A 139 4.54 17.22 14.32
N SER A 140 4.30 17.76 13.11
CA SER A 140 4.83 19.06 12.68
C SER A 140 4.33 20.19 13.55
N GLN A 141 3.03 20.17 13.90
CA GLN A 141 2.44 21.15 14.79
C GLN A 141 3.04 21.06 16.20
N THR A 142 3.15 19.86 16.75
CA THR A 142 3.70 19.64 18.09
C THR A 142 5.17 20.09 18.17
N ALA A 143 5.98 19.74 17.16
CA ALA A 143 7.37 20.16 17.08
C ALA A 143 7.53 21.69 17.07
N LEU A 144 6.66 22.41 16.33
CA LEU A 144 6.68 23.89 16.32
C LEU A 144 6.21 24.51 17.63
N GLU A 145 5.17 23.95 18.25
CA GLU A 145 4.69 24.44 19.55
C GLU A 145 5.76 24.27 20.63
N LEU A 146 6.44 23.11 20.65
CA LEU A 146 7.57 22.85 21.54
C LEU A 146 8.75 23.78 21.26
N ALA A 147 9.17 23.91 19.99
CA ALA A 147 10.25 24.81 19.61
C ALA A 147 9.94 26.26 20.00
N SER A 148 8.72 26.73 19.75
CA SER A 148 8.26 28.07 20.15
C SER A 148 8.33 28.25 21.66
N ALA A 149 7.90 27.26 22.45
CA ALA A 149 7.96 27.32 23.91
C ALA A 149 9.42 27.30 24.42
N THR A 150 10.29 26.51 23.79
CA THR A 150 11.72 26.44 24.10
C THR A 150 12.40 27.79 23.84
N PHE A 151 12.15 28.43 22.69
CA PHE A 151 12.69 29.76 22.42
C PHE A 151 12.14 30.81 23.38
N ALA A 152 10.85 30.77 23.72
CA ALA A 152 10.27 31.68 24.71
C ALA A 152 10.95 31.54 26.08
N ASN A 153 11.25 30.29 26.50
CA ASN A 153 11.94 30.02 27.76
C ASN A 153 13.39 30.55 27.76
N LEU A 154 14.13 30.30 26.67
CA LEU A 154 15.55 30.64 26.58
C LEU A 154 15.82 32.12 26.30
N LEU A 155 14.98 32.76 25.49
CA LEU A 155 15.15 34.15 25.07
C LEU A 155 14.35 35.14 25.92
N GLY A 156 13.35 34.65 26.65
CA GLY A 156 12.55 35.44 27.58
C GLY A 156 11.55 36.41 26.91
N PRO A 157 11.12 37.45 27.66
CA PRO A 157 10.14 38.43 27.19
C PRO A 157 10.61 39.14 25.91
N GLY A 158 9.76 39.16 24.88
CA GLY A 158 10.05 39.77 23.57
C GLY A 158 10.20 38.76 22.43
N PHE A 159 10.35 37.46 22.71
CA PHE A 159 10.28 36.41 21.68
C PHE A 159 8.95 36.44 20.90
N GLU A 160 7.86 36.78 21.58
CA GLU A 160 6.50 36.84 21.01
C GLU A 160 6.35 37.89 19.90
N ASP A 161 7.19 38.94 19.92
CA ASP A 161 7.20 40.03 18.95
C ASP A 161 8.14 39.77 17.75
N THR A 162 8.82 38.62 17.74
CA THR A 162 9.78 38.27 16.68
C THR A 162 9.10 37.84 15.38
N GLN A 163 9.82 37.96 14.27
CA GLN A 163 9.36 37.38 13.00
C GLN A 163 9.27 35.85 13.10
N LEU A 164 10.19 35.20 13.83
CA LEU A 164 10.23 33.76 14.00
C LEU A 164 8.93 33.25 14.61
N GLN A 165 8.42 33.88 15.66
CA GLN A 165 7.13 33.50 16.23
C GLN A 165 5.98 33.69 15.22
N SER A 166 5.99 34.77 14.44
CA SER A 166 4.99 34.93 13.37
C SER A 166 4.98 33.77 12.39
N ARG A 167 6.19 33.33 12.04
CA ARG A 167 6.42 32.31 11.02
C ARG A 167 6.12 30.90 11.54
N MET A 168 6.45 30.63 12.81
CA MET A 168 6.06 29.39 13.50
C MET A 168 4.53 29.23 13.58
N ARG A 169 3.79 30.33 13.76
CA ARG A 169 2.31 30.34 13.69
C ARG A 169 1.74 30.40 12.27
N GLY A 170 2.58 30.61 11.26
CA GLY A 170 2.20 30.82 9.87
C GLY A 170 2.88 29.82 8.94
N ASP A 171 3.76 30.32 8.08
CA ASP A 171 4.33 29.59 6.94
C ASP A 171 5.23 28.40 7.31
N LEU A 172 5.89 28.40 8.48
CA LEU A 172 6.74 27.27 8.87
C LEU A 172 5.94 26.01 9.16
N LYS A 173 4.69 26.15 9.60
CA LYS A 173 3.80 25.00 9.82
C LYS A 173 3.50 24.29 8.51
N ASP A 174 3.11 25.05 7.49
CA ASP A 174 2.82 24.49 6.17
C ASP A 174 4.08 23.91 5.53
N MET A 175 5.22 24.58 5.68
CA MET A 175 6.50 24.11 5.17
C MET A 175 6.95 22.81 5.84
N LEU A 176 6.88 22.67 7.17
CA LEU A 176 7.24 21.43 7.85
C LEU A 176 6.30 20.28 7.51
N ARG A 177 5.00 20.55 7.38
CA ARG A 177 4.04 19.55 6.91
C ARG A 177 4.39 19.05 5.51
N GLU A 178 4.59 19.97 4.57
CA GLU A 178 4.93 19.63 3.19
C GLU A 178 6.26 18.87 3.13
N LEU A 179 7.26 19.34 3.89
CA LEU A 179 8.56 18.70 3.99
C LEU A 179 8.46 17.28 4.53
N SER A 180 7.80 17.10 5.68
CA SER A 180 7.63 15.79 6.33
C SER A 180 6.90 14.80 5.43
N PHE A 181 5.79 15.20 4.80
CA PHE A 181 5.05 14.35 3.88
C PHE A 181 5.83 14.04 2.60
N SER A 182 6.52 15.04 2.04
CA SER A 182 7.33 14.87 0.83
C SER A 182 8.53 13.95 1.08
N LEU A 183 9.21 14.10 2.21
CA LEU A 183 10.32 13.22 2.61
C LEU A 183 9.84 11.81 2.85
N TRP A 184 8.82 11.64 3.69
CA TRP A 184 8.20 10.35 3.95
C TRP A 184 7.82 9.65 2.63
N ARG A 185 7.09 10.32 1.73
CA ARG A 185 6.67 9.74 0.44
C ARG A 185 7.86 9.34 -0.44
N SER A 186 8.94 10.13 -0.42
CA SER A 186 10.11 9.85 -1.26
C SER A 186 10.94 8.69 -0.71
N LEU A 187 10.98 8.50 0.60
CA LEU A 187 11.61 7.34 1.24
C LEU A 187 10.84 6.03 0.98
N GLN A 188 9.53 6.13 0.74
CA GLN A 188 8.66 4.98 0.45
C GLN A 188 8.61 4.61 -1.04
N ASP A 189 9.25 5.38 -1.93
CA ASP A 189 9.28 5.11 -3.36
C ASP A 189 10.58 4.36 -3.72
N PRO A 190 10.52 3.06 -4.07
CA PRO A 190 11.72 2.28 -4.42
C PRO A 190 12.50 2.86 -5.61
N ALA A 191 11.86 3.64 -6.49
CA ALA A 191 12.54 4.28 -7.62
C ALA A 191 13.38 5.50 -7.21
N LEU A 192 13.14 6.02 -6.00
CA LEU A 192 13.78 7.20 -5.43
C LEU A 192 14.65 6.89 -4.20
N SER A 193 14.40 5.77 -3.51
CA SER A 193 15.18 5.36 -2.32
C SER A 193 16.69 5.30 -2.59
N ASP A 194 17.07 4.88 -3.80
CA ASP A 194 18.46 4.76 -4.23
C ASP A 194 19.02 6.05 -4.87
N LYS A 195 18.28 7.16 -4.79
CA LYS A 195 18.63 8.46 -5.38
C LYS A 195 18.52 9.59 -4.35
N PRO A 196 19.41 9.59 -3.33
CA PRO A 196 19.34 10.55 -2.23
C PRO A 196 19.38 12.00 -2.71
N GLU A 197 20.04 12.31 -3.82
CA GLU A 197 20.15 13.66 -4.36
C GLU A 197 18.78 14.21 -4.80
N VAL A 198 17.90 13.35 -5.32
CA VAL A 198 16.54 13.73 -5.75
C VAL A 198 15.67 14.04 -4.54
N ILE A 199 15.76 13.21 -3.50
CA ILE A 199 15.05 13.40 -2.22
C ILE A 199 15.51 14.72 -1.58
N VAL A 200 16.82 14.91 -1.47
CA VAL A 200 17.44 16.14 -0.95
C VAL A 200 17.01 17.35 -1.76
N ALA A 201 17.14 17.33 -3.10
CA ALA A 201 16.78 18.47 -3.94
C ALA A 201 15.30 18.90 -3.77
N ARG A 202 14.41 17.94 -3.49
CA ARG A 202 13.00 18.20 -3.19
C ARG A 202 12.82 18.86 -1.84
N ALA A 203 13.46 18.32 -0.80
CA ALA A 203 13.47 18.90 0.54
C ALA A 203 14.03 20.33 0.55
N LEU A 204 15.13 20.56 -0.17
CA LEU A 204 15.76 21.88 -0.27
C LEU A 204 14.89 22.90 -0.99
N ARG A 205 14.10 22.50 -1.97
CA ARG A 205 13.14 23.39 -2.63
C ARG A 205 12.06 23.89 -1.67
N ILE A 206 11.53 22.98 -0.85
CA ILE A 206 10.53 23.31 0.17
C ILE A 206 11.13 24.23 1.23
N ALA A 207 12.32 23.89 1.75
CA ALA A 207 13.04 24.74 2.70
C ALA A 207 13.41 26.11 2.11
N GLY A 208 13.77 26.15 0.82
CA GLY A 208 14.08 27.37 0.07
C GLY A 208 12.90 28.34 0.01
N ASN A 209 11.68 27.83 -0.12
CA ASN A 209 10.46 28.66 -0.07
C ASN A 209 10.25 29.33 1.30
N ALA A 210 10.78 28.72 2.38
CA ALA A 210 10.84 29.33 3.71
C ALA A 210 12.12 30.18 3.93
N GLY A 211 12.90 30.42 2.90
CA GLY A 211 14.06 31.31 2.93
C GLY A 211 15.35 30.69 3.45
N PHE A 212 15.40 29.37 3.67
CA PHE A 212 16.65 28.67 3.95
C PHE A 212 17.52 28.61 2.69
N ARG A 213 18.84 28.81 2.82
CA ARG A 213 19.77 28.79 1.67
C ARG A 213 20.71 27.59 1.71
N TYR A 214 20.12 26.43 1.94
CA TYR A 214 20.81 25.16 1.93
C TYR A 214 21.29 24.77 0.54
N ARG A 215 22.35 23.97 0.48
CA ARG A 215 22.91 23.41 -0.75
C ARG A 215 22.84 21.89 -0.75
N THR A 216 22.61 21.31 -1.93
CA THR A 216 22.51 19.85 -2.10
C THR A 216 23.76 19.13 -1.61
N GLU A 217 24.95 19.67 -1.92
CA GLU A 217 26.25 19.10 -1.52
C GLU A 217 26.37 18.87 0.00
N TRP A 218 25.78 19.73 0.83
CA TRP A 218 25.87 19.60 2.29
C TRP A 218 25.04 18.43 2.83
N PHE A 219 23.88 18.19 2.21
CA PHE A 219 22.99 17.11 2.64
C PHE A 219 23.41 15.76 2.07
N VAL A 220 24.01 15.73 0.88
CA VAL A 220 24.64 14.51 0.35
C VAL A 220 25.81 14.11 1.26
N ASP A 221 26.70 15.05 1.60
CA ASP A 221 27.80 14.81 2.55
C ASP A 221 27.29 14.33 3.92
N LEU A 222 26.19 14.92 4.41
CA LEU A 222 25.54 14.49 5.66
C LEU A 222 25.00 13.05 5.59
N LEU A 223 24.41 12.65 4.47
CA LEU A 223 23.89 11.29 4.28
C LEU A 223 25.02 10.27 4.16
N GLU A 224 26.13 10.62 3.53
CA GLU A 224 27.28 9.74 3.32
C GLU A 224 28.18 9.62 4.55
N ASN A 225 28.43 10.73 5.25
CA ASN A 225 29.42 10.83 6.34
C ASN A 225 28.79 11.06 7.72
N GLY A 226 27.46 11.14 7.81
CA GLY A 226 26.73 11.22 9.07
C GLY A 226 27.07 12.46 9.91
N LEU A 227 27.07 12.29 11.24
CA LEU A 227 27.24 13.40 12.19
C LEU A 227 28.64 14.04 12.18
N GLU A 228 29.63 13.40 11.56
CA GLU A 228 31.00 13.92 11.44
C GLU A 228 31.23 14.73 10.15
N SER A 229 30.21 14.83 9.30
CA SER A 229 30.26 15.53 8.00
C SER A 229 30.52 17.04 8.12
N GLN A 230 31.23 17.61 7.14
CA GLN A 230 31.33 19.07 6.99
C GLN A 230 29.98 19.66 6.55
N GLY A 231 29.17 18.88 5.85
CA GLY A 231 27.79 19.19 5.51
C GLY A 231 26.95 19.54 6.73
N LEU A 232 27.07 18.78 7.84
CA LEU A 232 26.37 19.11 9.08
C LEU A 232 26.75 20.50 9.61
N VAL A 233 28.04 20.85 9.59
CA VAL A 233 28.55 22.14 10.06
C VAL A 233 27.94 23.28 9.24
N GLU A 234 27.91 23.16 7.91
CA GLU A 234 27.33 24.19 7.05
C GLU A 234 25.80 24.30 7.20
N VAL A 235 25.09 23.18 7.37
CA VAL A 235 23.64 23.18 7.67
C VAL A 235 23.36 23.90 8.99
N ARG A 236 24.13 23.61 10.05
CA ARG A 236 24.00 24.28 11.35
C ARG A 236 24.23 25.78 11.25
N ARG A 237 25.31 26.19 10.58
CA ARG A 237 25.67 27.60 10.37
C ARG A 237 24.58 28.35 9.59
N GLU A 238 24.07 27.78 8.50
CA GLU A 238 23.01 28.42 7.71
C GLU A 238 21.68 28.50 8.48
N THR A 239 21.36 27.47 9.28
CA THR A 239 20.20 27.49 10.17
C THR A 239 20.32 28.62 11.20
N ALA A 240 21.47 28.74 11.87
CA ALA A 240 21.74 29.79 12.85
C ALA A 240 21.68 31.20 12.24
N ARG A 241 22.21 31.36 11.02
CA ARG A 241 22.13 32.61 10.26
C ARG A 241 20.68 32.99 9.95
N TRP A 242 19.89 32.04 9.46
CA TRP A 242 18.47 32.25 9.18
C TRP A 242 17.69 32.61 10.46
N LEU A 243 17.94 31.89 11.57
CA LEU A 243 17.32 32.16 12.87
C LEU A 243 17.66 33.56 13.39
N THR A 244 18.90 34.03 13.21
CA THR A 244 19.33 35.38 13.62
C THR A 244 18.49 36.46 12.94
N GLY A 245 18.18 36.28 11.66
CA GLY A 245 17.27 37.15 10.91
C GLY A 245 15.82 37.06 11.40
N ALA A 246 15.32 35.84 11.59
CA ALA A 246 13.95 35.59 12.02
C ALA A 246 13.68 36.05 13.46
N LEU A 247 14.66 36.00 14.35
CA LEU A 247 14.52 36.44 15.75
C LEU A 247 14.50 37.97 15.91
N GLN A 248 14.66 38.74 14.83
CA GLN A 248 14.48 40.19 14.91
C GLN A 248 12.99 40.54 15.12
N PRO A 249 12.69 41.61 15.88
CA PRO A 249 11.32 42.07 16.09
C PRO A 249 10.65 42.54 14.80
N LYS A 250 9.33 42.35 14.70
CA LYS A 250 8.52 42.74 13.53
C LYS A 250 8.55 44.24 13.25
N LYS A 251 8.48 45.06 14.32
CA LYS A 251 8.53 46.52 14.23
C LYS A 251 9.92 47.01 14.62
N LYS A 252 10.56 47.76 13.72
CA LYS A 252 11.86 48.41 13.97
C LYS A 252 11.69 49.65 14.87
N GLU A 253 11.19 49.49 16.09
CA GLU A 253 11.13 50.57 17.09
C GLU A 253 12.50 50.79 17.78
N GLY A 254 13.60 50.66 17.05
CA GLY A 254 14.97 50.78 17.58
C GLY A 254 15.40 49.67 18.54
N ARG A 255 14.51 48.75 18.94
CA ARG A 255 14.84 47.59 19.78
C ARG A 255 15.49 46.51 18.93
N ARG A 256 16.80 46.26 19.14
CA ARG A 256 17.48 45.04 18.69
C ARG A 256 17.49 44.06 19.86
N LEU A 257 17.02 42.83 19.63
CA LEU A 257 17.26 41.75 20.58
C LEU A 257 18.77 41.45 20.54
N VAL A 258 19.42 41.48 21.70
CA VAL A 258 20.77 40.95 21.86
C VAL A 258 20.62 39.45 21.95
N LEU A 259 20.98 38.75 20.87
CA LEU A 259 20.90 37.30 20.79
C LEU A 259 22.21 36.69 21.28
N PRO A 260 22.16 35.57 22.03
CA PRO A 260 23.34 34.75 22.25
C PRO A 260 23.82 34.19 20.91
N ASP A 261 25.02 33.61 20.90
CA ASP A 261 25.46 32.81 19.76
C ASP A 261 24.47 31.68 19.52
N LEU A 262 23.69 31.78 18.44
CA LEU A 262 22.61 30.85 18.15
C LEU A 262 23.12 29.49 17.69
N GLU A 263 24.31 29.44 17.09
CA GLU A 263 24.92 28.18 16.69
C GLU A 263 25.25 27.36 17.95
N VAL A 264 25.90 28.02 18.92
CA VAL A 264 26.17 27.43 20.23
C VAL A 264 24.87 27.11 20.96
N LEU A 265 23.92 28.05 21.05
CA LEU A 265 22.65 27.84 21.77
C LEU A 265 21.89 26.62 21.26
N MET A 266 21.77 26.47 19.93
CA MET A 266 20.94 25.46 19.28
C MET A 266 21.58 24.08 19.23
N PHE A 267 22.89 24.01 18.95
CA PHE A 267 23.54 22.75 18.57
C PHE A 267 24.58 22.25 19.59
N GLU A 268 25.03 23.11 20.50
CA GLU A 268 26.02 22.77 21.54
C GLU A 268 25.56 23.19 22.95
N GLY A 269 24.37 23.78 23.04
CA GLY A 269 23.93 24.58 24.18
C GLY A 269 22.62 24.11 24.79
N ALA A 270 21.95 25.04 25.48
CA ALA A 270 20.80 24.74 26.33
C ALA A 270 19.52 24.37 25.57
N PHE A 271 19.47 24.48 24.24
CA PHE A 271 18.23 24.24 23.47
C PHE A 271 17.70 22.82 23.61
N GLN A 272 18.54 21.80 23.45
CA GLN A 272 18.11 20.41 23.54
C GLN A 272 17.50 20.09 24.92
N ALA A 273 18.18 20.51 26.00
CA ALA A 273 17.69 20.30 27.37
C ALA A 273 16.37 21.03 27.62
N ALA A 274 16.25 22.28 27.17
CA ALA A 274 15.01 23.05 27.31
C ALA A 274 13.88 22.49 26.42
N TYR A 275 14.18 21.93 25.24
CA TYR A 275 13.21 21.23 24.40
C TYR A 275 12.69 19.95 25.06
N GLN A 276 13.58 19.15 25.65
CA GLN A 276 13.20 17.99 26.44
C GLN A 276 12.34 18.37 27.66
N GLU A 277 12.66 19.47 28.34
CA GLU A 277 11.84 20.00 29.43
C GLU A 277 10.43 20.38 28.94
N GLN A 278 10.31 21.06 27.79
CA GLN A 278 9.00 21.39 27.22
C GLN A 278 8.22 20.14 26.77
N MET A 279 8.90 19.13 26.22
CA MET A 279 8.29 17.82 25.90
C MET A 279 7.70 17.18 27.15
N VAL A 280 8.49 17.04 28.22
CA VAL A 280 8.04 16.48 29.50
C VAL A 280 6.90 17.29 30.09
N LYS A 281 6.99 18.62 30.06
CA LYS A 281 5.93 19.51 30.54
C LYS A 281 4.62 19.33 29.77
N ARG A 282 4.69 19.18 28.44
CA ARG A 282 3.51 18.99 27.59
C ARG A 282 2.84 17.65 27.82
N PHE A 283 3.61 16.58 27.96
CA PHE A 283 3.11 15.21 28.06
C PHE A 283 3.08 14.66 29.50
N GLY A 284 3.37 15.50 30.49
CA GLY A 284 3.33 15.19 31.92
C GLY A 284 4.55 14.45 32.46
N SER A 285 5.19 13.60 31.66
CA SER A 285 6.42 12.88 32.04
C SER A 285 7.28 12.53 30.81
N ALA A 286 8.49 11.99 31.05
CA ALA A 286 9.34 11.45 29.99
C ALA A 286 8.70 10.23 29.31
N GLU A 287 8.09 9.35 30.10
CA GLU A 287 7.33 8.19 29.60
C GLU A 287 6.13 8.63 28.75
N GLY A 288 5.42 9.70 29.15
CA GLY A 288 4.32 10.26 28.38
C GLY A 288 4.77 10.80 27.02
N ALA A 289 5.93 11.46 26.96
CA ALA A 289 6.51 11.95 25.71
C ALA A 289 6.94 10.81 24.78
N GLU A 290 7.56 9.76 25.34
CA GLU A 290 7.94 8.56 24.60
C GLU A 290 6.71 7.82 24.05
N GLN A 291 5.66 7.64 24.86
CA GLN A 291 4.40 7.04 24.40
C GLN A 291 3.74 7.84 23.28
N TRP A 292 3.77 9.17 23.35
CA TRP A 292 3.28 10.02 22.27
C TRP A 292 4.10 9.82 20.99
N TRP A 293 5.44 9.79 21.11
CA TRP A 293 6.33 9.55 19.98
C TRP A 293 6.08 8.19 19.33
N GLN A 294 6.03 7.12 20.12
CA GLN A 294 5.75 5.76 19.65
C GLN A 294 4.40 5.66 18.94
N ARG A 295 3.33 6.26 19.50
CA ARG A 295 2.02 6.30 18.83
C ARG A 295 2.05 7.07 17.52
N THR A 296 2.75 8.20 17.50
CA THR A 296 2.90 9.02 16.29
C THR A 296 3.67 8.26 15.21
N GLN A 297 4.78 7.62 15.60
CA GLN A 297 5.59 6.79 14.70
C GLN A 297 4.78 5.60 14.16
N ALA A 298 4.04 4.89 15.00
CA ALA A 298 3.16 3.80 14.57
C ALA A 298 2.08 4.27 13.57
N ARG A 299 1.52 5.48 13.74
CA ARG A 299 0.57 6.06 12.78
C ARG A 299 1.22 6.48 11.46
N ILE A 300 2.51 6.87 11.49
CA ILE A 300 3.25 7.25 10.29
C ILE A 300 3.68 6.01 9.52
N PHE A 301 4.28 5.02 10.19
CA PHE A 301 4.92 3.89 9.51
C PHE A 301 4.08 2.60 9.51
N GLY A 302 2.94 2.57 10.21
CA GLY A 302 2.11 1.39 10.29
C GLY A 302 2.83 0.21 10.92
N LEU A 303 2.27 -0.99 10.70
CA LEU A 303 2.86 -2.25 11.14
C LEU A 303 3.99 -2.71 10.21
N PHE A 304 3.88 -2.44 8.91
CA PHE A 304 4.79 -3.01 7.91
C PHE A 304 5.80 -2.01 7.33
N GLY A 305 5.70 -0.70 7.63
CA GLY A 305 6.58 0.31 7.05
C GLY A 305 7.90 0.55 7.79
N ASN A 306 8.05 0.10 9.06
CA ASN A 306 9.22 0.43 9.90
C ASN A 306 10.22 -0.74 10.07
N ASN A 307 9.82 -1.99 9.78
CA ASN A 307 10.68 -3.18 9.81
C ASN A 307 10.05 -4.33 9.00
N PRO A 308 10.13 -4.29 7.66
CA PRO A 308 9.45 -5.25 6.80
C PRO A 308 10.20 -6.58 6.58
N ASP A 309 11.49 -6.65 6.92
CA ASP A 309 12.41 -7.66 6.38
C ASP A 309 12.25 -9.07 6.98
N ASP A 310 11.36 -9.22 7.96
CA ASP A 310 11.17 -10.47 8.68
C ASP A 310 9.88 -11.22 8.30
N ILE A 311 9.04 -10.69 7.40
CA ILE A 311 7.77 -11.34 7.02
C ILE A 311 7.59 -11.41 5.50
N THR A 312 7.34 -12.63 4.99
CA THR A 312 6.93 -12.87 3.61
C THR A 312 5.51 -13.42 3.57
N PHE A 313 4.67 -12.83 2.73
CA PHE A 313 3.34 -13.31 2.43
C PHE A 313 3.34 -14.15 1.16
N VAL A 314 2.64 -15.28 1.18
CA VAL A 314 2.41 -16.12 0.00
C VAL A 314 0.93 -16.39 -0.12
N PHE A 315 0.27 -15.82 -1.13
CA PHE A 315 -1.12 -16.14 -1.45
C PHE A 315 -1.15 -17.15 -2.58
N ARG A 316 -1.75 -18.32 -2.34
CA ARG A 316 -2.00 -19.36 -3.34
C ARG A 316 -3.49 -19.51 -3.54
N VAL A 317 -3.96 -19.41 -4.77
CA VAL A 317 -5.38 -19.51 -5.08
C VAL A 317 -5.60 -20.56 -6.16
N LYS A 318 -6.50 -21.51 -5.91
CA LYS A 318 -7.04 -22.40 -6.93
C LYS A 318 -8.41 -21.91 -7.35
N MET A 319 -8.49 -21.40 -8.57
CA MET A 319 -9.75 -20.94 -9.15
C MET A 319 -10.51 -22.11 -9.78
N PRO A 320 -11.86 -22.08 -9.78
CA PRO A 320 -12.64 -23.05 -10.52
C PRO A 320 -12.54 -22.76 -12.03
N GLY A 321 -12.43 -23.82 -12.85
CA GLY A 321 -12.35 -23.68 -14.32
C GLY A 321 -10.96 -23.30 -14.83
N GLN A 322 -10.94 -22.64 -15.99
CA GLN A 322 -9.71 -22.22 -16.67
C GLN A 322 -9.33 -20.81 -16.23
N LEU A 323 -8.08 -20.64 -15.76
CA LEU A 323 -7.58 -19.35 -15.32
C LEU A 323 -7.37 -18.42 -16.53
N LEU A 324 -8.02 -17.27 -16.50
CA LEU A 324 -8.01 -16.24 -17.54
C LEU A 324 -6.92 -15.21 -17.28
N ARG A 325 -6.84 -14.70 -16.04
CA ARG A 325 -5.91 -13.64 -15.61
C ARG A 325 -5.51 -13.83 -14.15
N SER A 326 -4.30 -13.40 -13.81
CA SER A 326 -3.85 -13.28 -12.41
C SER A 326 -2.79 -12.20 -12.28
N THR A 327 -2.74 -11.53 -11.14
CA THR A 327 -1.60 -10.67 -10.74
C THR A 327 -0.43 -11.49 -10.17
N GLY A 328 -0.63 -12.78 -9.92
CA GLY A 328 0.40 -13.71 -9.49
C GLY A 328 0.98 -14.56 -10.63
N TYR A 329 1.95 -15.40 -10.30
CA TYR A 329 2.48 -16.43 -11.18
C TYR A 329 1.42 -17.49 -11.47
N LEU A 330 1.32 -17.90 -12.74
CA LEU A 330 0.38 -18.94 -13.17
C LEU A 330 0.99 -20.32 -12.90
N GLY A 331 0.29 -21.13 -12.13
CA GLY A 331 0.62 -22.53 -11.88
C GLY A 331 -0.11 -23.48 -12.83
N ARG A 332 0.10 -24.79 -12.62
CA ARG A 332 -0.70 -25.83 -13.29
C ARG A 332 -2.07 -25.96 -12.62
N ASP A 333 -3.04 -26.54 -13.33
CA ASP A 333 -4.33 -26.98 -12.77
C ASP A 333 -5.16 -25.87 -12.08
N GLY A 334 -5.16 -24.66 -12.65
CA GLY A 334 -5.96 -23.53 -12.16
C GLY A 334 -5.40 -22.84 -10.91
N TRP A 335 -4.17 -23.19 -10.50
CA TRP A 335 -3.47 -22.52 -9.43
C TRP A 335 -2.81 -21.23 -9.91
N THR A 336 -2.76 -20.25 -9.02
CA THR A 336 -1.88 -19.09 -9.13
C THR A 336 -1.32 -18.77 -7.76
N PHE A 337 -0.12 -18.19 -7.72
CA PHE A 337 0.45 -17.73 -6.46
C PHE A 337 1.12 -16.37 -6.60
N LEU A 338 1.08 -15.60 -5.52
CA LEU A 338 1.78 -14.34 -5.39
C LEU A 338 2.58 -14.36 -4.09
N GLU A 339 3.86 -14.07 -4.18
CA GLU A 339 4.77 -13.93 -3.05
C GLU A 339 5.26 -12.49 -2.99
N PHE A 340 5.22 -11.88 -1.80
CA PHE A 340 5.65 -10.50 -1.57
C PHE A 340 6.09 -10.28 -0.13
N PRO A 341 7.07 -9.39 0.12
CA PRO A 341 7.48 -9.03 1.47
C PRO A 341 6.42 -8.17 2.16
N ALA A 342 6.45 -8.09 3.49
CA ALA A 342 5.52 -7.24 4.24
C ALA A 342 5.61 -5.76 3.87
N ALA A 343 6.78 -5.27 3.46
CA ALA A 343 6.97 -3.90 2.97
C ALA A 343 5.97 -3.51 1.86
N ASP A 344 5.66 -4.45 0.95
CA ASP A 344 4.74 -4.20 -0.15
C ASP A 344 3.30 -3.94 0.31
N VAL A 345 2.96 -4.33 1.54
CA VAL A 345 1.64 -4.10 2.15
C VAL A 345 1.50 -2.64 2.59
N TYR A 346 2.59 -1.93 2.83
CA TYR A 346 2.53 -0.57 3.33
C TYR A 346 2.48 0.47 2.19
N PRO A 347 1.71 1.58 2.32
CA PRO A 347 0.50 1.73 3.15
C PRO A 347 -0.75 1.24 2.41
N ASN A 348 -0.62 0.96 1.11
CA ASN A 348 -1.76 0.73 0.24
C ASN A 348 -2.23 -0.72 0.25
N GLY A 349 -1.56 -1.64 0.91
CA GLY A 349 -1.87 -3.05 0.86
C GLY A 349 -1.43 -3.74 -0.43
N LYS A 350 -1.27 -5.05 -0.33
CA LYS A 350 -0.87 -5.93 -1.43
C LYS A 350 -1.76 -7.16 -1.44
N GLY A 351 -1.94 -7.74 -2.61
CA GLY A 351 -2.87 -8.84 -2.75
C GLY A 351 -2.82 -9.52 -4.10
N ILE A 352 -3.51 -10.63 -4.19
CA ILE A 352 -3.72 -11.39 -5.41
C ILE A 352 -5.10 -11.06 -5.98
N HIS A 353 -5.15 -10.86 -7.29
CA HIS A 353 -6.39 -10.74 -8.05
C HIS A 353 -6.32 -11.78 -9.16
N CYS A 354 -7.36 -12.60 -9.28
CA CYS A 354 -7.41 -13.65 -10.28
C CYS A 354 -8.82 -13.85 -10.83
N GLU A 355 -8.84 -14.31 -12.08
CA GLU A 355 -10.06 -14.45 -12.87
C GLU A 355 -10.02 -15.79 -13.58
N SER A 356 -11.13 -16.51 -13.56
CA SER A 356 -11.28 -17.76 -14.30
C SER A 356 -12.62 -17.83 -15.02
N VAL A 357 -12.70 -18.74 -15.98
CA VAL A 357 -13.91 -19.01 -16.74
C VAL A 357 -14.27 -20.49 -16.66
N ILE A 358 -15.57 -20.75 -16.57
CA ILE A 358 -16.15 -22.10 -16.56
C ILE A 358 -17.11 -22.17 -17.72
N TRP A 359 -16.70 -22.89 -18.76
CA TRP A 359 -17.46 -23.03 -19.99
C TRP A 359 -18.79 -23.76 -19.76
N SER A 360 -19.85 -23.23 -20.38
CA SER A 360 -21.15 -23.87 -20.45
C SER A 360 -21.24 -24.67 -21.74
N SER A 361 -21.00 -25.97 -21.68
CA SER A 361 -21.01 -26.83 -22.88
C SER A 361 -22.33 -26.79 -23.64
N SER A 362 -23.46 -26.60 -22.94
CA SER A 362 -24.79 -26.48 -23.57
C SER A 362 -24.96 -25.16 -24.31
N ALA A 363 -24.64 -24.03 -23.67
CA ALA A 363 -24.72 -22.72 -24.31
C ALA A 363 -23.74 -22.62 -25.49
N TYR A 364 -22.55 -23.19 -25.32
CA TYR A 364 -21.55 -23.28 -26.38
C TYR A 364 -22.05 -24.08 -27.59
N SER A 365 -22.64 -25.24 -27.35
CA SER A 365 -23.18 -26.07 -28.44
C SER A 365 -24.34 -25.37 -29.16
N ALA A 366 -25.20 -24.68 -28.40
CA ALA A 366 -26.35 -23.97 -28.95
C ALA A 366 -25.99 -22.72 -29.75
N LEU A 367 -24.93 -21.98 -29.38
CA LEU A 367 -24.58 -20.69 -29.99
C LEU A 367 -23.43 -20.78 -30.99
N LEU A 368 -22.45 -21.66 -30.76
CA LEU A 368 -21.21 -21.70 -31.55
C LEU A 368 -21.11 -22.96 -32.41
N GLU A 369 -21.84 -24.04 -32.14
CA GLU A 369 -21.81 -25.30 -32.90
C GLU A 369 -20.37 -25.85 -33.14
N GLY A 370 -19.41 -25.51 -32.27
CA GLY A 370 -18.01 -25.92 -32.41
C GLY A 370 -17.16 -25.09 -33.39
N ARG A 371 -17.66 -23.93 -33.87
CA ARG A 371 -16.92 -23.04 -34.80
C ARG A 371 -15.68 -22.41 -34.16
N LYS A 372 -15.74 -22.09 -32.87
CA LYS A 372 -14.61 -21.53 -32.11
C LYS A 372 -14.01 -22.58 -31.17
N PRO A 373 -12.83 -22.35 -30.58
CA PRO A 373 -12.29 -23.15 -29.48
C PRO A 373 -12.78 -22.65 -28.09
N MET A 374 -12.84 -23.56 -27.09
CA MET A 374 -13.11 -23.21 -25.69
C MET A 374 -11.82 -22.79 -24.99
N ASP A 375 -11.29 -21.61 -25.30
CA ASP A 375 -10.02 -21.12 -24.78
C ASP A 375 -10.05 -19.67 -24.27
N ASN A 376 -8.96 -19.24 -23.65
CA ASN A 376 -8.87 -17.93 -23.03
C ASN A 376 -9.02 -16.78 -24.05
N GLU A 377 -8.55 -16.95 -25.29
CA GLU A 377 -8.67 -15.93 -26.33
C GLU A 377 -10.13 -15.72 -26.70
N THR A 378 -10.86 -16.81 -26.95
CA THR A 378 -12.30 -16.78 -27.22
C THR A 378 -13.09 -16.17 -26.05
N ALA A 379 -12.72 -16.49 -24.80
CA ALA A 379 -13.37 -15.91 -23.62
C ALA A 379 -13.14 -14.40 -23.49
N LEU A 380 -11.93 -13.92 -23.81
CA LEU A 380 -11.60 -12.50 -23.77
C LEU A 380 -12.34 -11.72 -24.85
N ASP A 381 -12.37 -12.24 -26.08
CA ASP A 381 -13.12 -11.63 -27.18
C ASP A 381 -14.60 -11.53 -26.85
N TRP A 382 -15.19 -12.61 -26.33
CA TRP A 382 -16.58 -12.61 -25.89
C TRP A 382 -16.85 -11.59 -24.78
N THR A 383 -15.93 -11.45 -23.84
CA THR A 383 -16.03 -10.45 -22.76
C THR A 383 -16.03 -9.02 -23.30
N LEU A 384 -15.22 -8.75 -24.32
CA LEU A 384 -15.18 -7.43 -24.98
C LEU A 384 -16.46 -7.15 -25.76
N MET A 385 -17.05 -8.15 -26.42
CA MET A 385 -18.29 -8.00 -27.19
C MET A 385 -19.51 -7.74 -26.30
N LEU A 386 -19.62 -8.50 -25.21
CA LEU A 386 -20.79 -8.44 -24.33
C LEU A 386 -20.67 -7.36 -23.24
N GLY A 387 -19.45 -6.84 -23.00
CA GLY A 387 -19.16 -5.79 -22.04
C GLY A 387 -18.97 -4.39 -22.64
N GLU A 388 -18.47 -3.48 -21.82
CA GLU A 388 -17.95 -2.15 -22.18
C GLU A 388 -16.44 -2.03 -21.90
N GLY A 389 -15.79 -3.16 -21.67
CA GLY A 389 -14.37 -3.24 -21.35
C GLY A 389 -14.03 -4.48 -20.52
N PRO A 390 -12.73 -4.72 -20.24
CA PRO A 390 -12.27 -5.96 -19.61
C PRO A 390 -12.82 -6.18 -18.19
N ASP A 391 -13.10 -5.11 -17.45
CA ASP A 391 -13.58 -5.16 -16.05
C ASP A 391 -15.07 -4.84 -15.93
N SER A 392 -15.77 -4.72 -17.06
CA SER A 392 -17.19 -4.38 -17.11
C SER A 392 -18.08 -5.60 -16.83
N LYS A 393 -19.31 -5.33 -16.40
CA LYS A 393 -20.37 -6.35 -16.29
C LYS A 393 -20.97 -6.61 -17.68
N PRO A 394 -21.47 -7.82 -17.95
CA PRO A 394 -22.11 -8.10 -19.23
C PRO A 394 -23.40 -7.28 -19.39
N HIS A 395 -23.70 -6.89 -20.62
CA HIS A 395 -24.89 -6.09 -20.94
C HIS A 395 -26.17 -6.90 -20.68
N ALA A 396 -26.90 -6.54 -19.61
CA ALA A 396 -28.01 -7.34 -19.09
C ALA A 396 -29.13 -7.62 -20.13
N GLY A 397 -29.41 -6.67 -21.03
CA GLY A 397 -30.39 -6.86 -22.11
C GLY A 397 -29.95 -7.95 -23.10
N LEU A 398 -28.67 -7.95 -23.48
CA LEU A 398 -28.13 -8.92 -24.46
C LEU A 398 -27.95 -10.30 -23.84
N VAL A 399 -27.58 -10.37 -22.55
CA VAL A 399 -27.55 -11.63 -21.80
C VAL A 399 -28.89 -12.34 -21.86
N LYS A 400 -30.01 -11.63 -21.67
CA LYS A 400 -31.36 -12.22 -21.75
C LYS A 400 -31.67 -12.75 -23.15
N VAL A 401 -31.35 -11.99 -24.18
CA VAL A 401 -31.55 -12.39 -25.59
C VAL A 401 -30.72 -13.64 -25.92
N LEU A 402 -29.46 -13.67 -25.51
CA LEU A 402 -28.58 -14.82 -25.71
C LEU A 402 -29.04 -16.06 -24.92
N GLN A 403 -29.56 -15.88 -23.70
CA GLN A 403 -30.17 -16.98 -22.95
C GLN A 403 -31.41 -17.55 -23.66
N GLN A 404 -32.24 -16.70 -24.29
CA GLN A 404 -33.34 -17.16 -25.13
C GLN A 404 -32.84 -17.94 -26.35
N CYS A 405 -31.74 -17.50 -26.97
CA CYS A 405 -31.11 -18.23 -28.08
C CYS A 405 -30.66 -19.63 -27.65
N VAL A 406 -30.02 -19.75 -26.48
CA VAL A 406 -29.62 -21.03 -25.89
C VAL A 406 -30.83 -21.93 -25.61
N GLN A 407 -31.91 -21.39 -25.04
CA GLN A 407 -33.13 -22.14 -24.76
C GLN A 407 -33.83 -22.63 -26.03
N ALA A 408 -33.85 -21.80 -27.07
CA ALA A 408 -34.47 -22.10 -28.35
C ALA A 408 -33.57 -22.94 -29.28
N TYR A 409 -32.28 -23.14 -28.94
CA TYR A 409 -31.26 -23.67 -29.84
C TYR A 409 -31.28 -22.97 -31.21
N SER A 410 -31.41 -21.63 -31.19
CA SER A 410 -31.52 -20.82 -32.41
C SER A 410 -31.01 -19.41 -32.15
N LEU A 411 -30.37 -18.81 -33.17
CA LEU A 411 -29.92 -17.41 -33.13
C LEU A 411 -31.04 -16.40 -33.45
N SER A 412 -32.26 -16.85 -33.77
CA SER A 412 -33.37 -15.95 -34.15
C SER A 412 -33.65 -14.83 -33.14
N PRO A 413 -33.69 -15.06 -31.81
CA PRO A 413 -33.91 -13.96 -30.86
C PRO A 413 -32.83 -12.87 -30.93
N LEU A 414 -31.58 -13.23 -31.26
CA LEU A 414 -30.49 -12.28 -31.45
C LEU A 414 -30.61 -11.52 -32.77
N GLN A 415 -31.10 -12.18 -33.83
CA GLN A 415 -31.42 -11.55 -35.12
C GLN A 415 -32.54 -10.52 -34.95
N ASP A 416 -33.63 -10.88 -34.27
CA ASP A 416 -34.74 -9.97 -33.98
C ASP A 416 -34.26 -8.73 -33.20
N ALA A 417 -33.37 -8.93 -32.22
CA ALA A 417 -32.78 -7.83 -31.45
C ALA A 417 -31.84 -6.93 -32.27
N ALA A 418 -31.17 -7.48 -33.31
CA ALA A 418 -30.31 -6.71 -34.21
C ALA A 418 -31.11 -5.88 -35.23
N GLU A 419 -32.36 -6.28 -35.52
CA GLU A 419 -33.26 -5.56 -36.41
C GLU A 419 -34.08 -4.46 -35.70
N GLU A 420 -33.99 -4.38 -34.36
CA GLU A 420 -34.73 -3.42 -33.56
C GLU A 420 -34.32 -1.96 -33.84
N LYS A 421 -35.28 -1.15 -34.26
CA LYS A 421 -35.12 0.28 -34.56
C LYS A 421 -35.80 1.14 -33.51
N ASP A 422 -35.24 2.32 -33.24
CA ASP A 422 -35.91 3.33 -32.42
C ASP A 422 -37.12 3.95 -33.15
N GLY A 423 -37.89 4.79 -32.44
CA GLY A 423 -39.07 5.46 -32.99
C GLY A 423 -38.76 6.41 -34.16
N GLU A 424 -37.49 6.69 -34.44
CA GLU A 424 -37.01 7.50 -35.55
C GLU A 424 -36.44 6.64 -36.70
N GLY A 425 -36.45 5.30 -36.56
CA GLY A 425 -35.98 4.35 -37.55
C GLY A 425 -34.47 4.08 -37.54
N ASN A 426 -33.73 4.59 -36.55
CA ASN A 426 -32.30 4.35 -36.39
C ASN A 426 -32.04 3.05 -35.60
N SER A 427 -30.89 2.42 -35.82
CA SER A 427 -30.45 1.27 -35.01
C SER A 427 -30.21 1.72 -33.58
N THR A 428 -30.79 1.00 -32.62
CA THR A 428 -30.46 1.23 -31.21
C THR A 428 -29.02 0.80 -30.90
N PRO A 429 -28.38 1.32 -29.83
CA PRO A 429 -27.07 0.83 -29.39
C PRO A 429 -27.07 -0.67 -29.07
N GLN A 430 -28.19 -1.19 -28.57
CA GLN A 430 -28.38 -2.62 -28.32
C GLN A 430 -28.42 -3.42 -29.61
N ALA A 431 -29.14 -2.94 -30.64
CA ALA A 431 -29.21 -3.56 -31.95
C ALA A 431 -27.84 -3.61 -32.65
N SER A 432 -27.07 -2.52 -32.57
CA SER A 432 -25.71 -2.48 -33.11
C SER A 432 -24.77 -3.48 -32.41
N LYS A 433 -24.86 -3.62 -31.08
CA LYS A 433 -24.11 -4.65 -30.34
C LYS A 433 -24.58 -6.06 -30.67
N ALA A 434 -25.89 -6.29 -30.80
CA ALA A 434 -26.45 -7.58 -31.21
C ALA A 434 -25.93 -8.01 -32.60
N GLN A 435 -25.87 -7.08 -33.55
CA GLN A 435 -25.27 -7.31 -34.86
C GLN A 435 -23.79 -7.67 -34.76
N GLY A 436 -23.01 -6.94 -33.95
CA GLY A 436 -21.59 -7.26 -33.73
C GLY A 436 -21.37 -8.66 -33.15
N ILE A 437 -22.26 -9.12 -32.25
CA ILE A 437 -22.22 -10.49 -31.72
C ILE A 437 -22.55 -11.51 -32.82
N LEU A 438 -23.56 -11.27 -33.66
CA LEU A 438 -23.87 -12.14 -34.79
C LEU A 438 -22.70 -12.25 -35.77
N ASP A 439 -22.06 -11.14 -36.09
CA ASP A 439 -20.91 -11.11 -36.97
C ASP A 439 -19.76 -11.94 -36.37
N TRP A 440 -19.49 -11.80 -35.08
CA TRP A 440 -18.47 -12.58 -34.36
C TRP A 440 -18.79 -14.08 -34.32
N LEU A 441 -20.05 -14.47 -34.08
CA LEU A 441 -20.50 -15.87 -34.06
C LEU A 441 -20.40 -16.55 -35.44
N ASN A 442 -20.52 -15.78 -36.53
CA ASN A 442 -20.44 -16.28 -37.90
C ASN A 442 -19.01 -16.30 -38.47
N GLN A 443 -18.04 -15.71 -37.77
CA GLN A 443 -16.63 -15.84 -38.14
C GLN A 443 -16.16 -17.28 -37.90
N PRO A 444 -15.46 -17.89 -38.88
CA PRO A 444 -15.00 -19.28 -38.81
C PRO A 444 -13.98 -19.54 -37.70
#